data_AF-A0A4T0FK14-F1
#
_entry.id   AF-A0A4T0FK14-F1
#
_cell.length_a   1.000
_cell.length_b   1.000
_cell.length_c   1.000
_cell.angle_alpha   90.00
_cell.angle_beta   90.00
_cell.angle_gamma   90.00
#
_symmetry.space_group_name_H-M   'P 1'
#
loop_
_entity.id
_entity.type
_entity.pdbx_description
1 polymer ?
#
loop_
_entity_poly.entity_id
_entity_poly.type
_entity_poly.pdbx_seq_one_letter_code
_entity_poly.pdbx_strand_id
1 'polypeptide(L)'
;MDVEIIQAIYQHKCVGIKTLTKQLDCSGQQIKDRLDGINSKLNEFAMEIKLVDEMLVMVNSSGDETLFSTLSNNELVYLRSILTEIINNDYFYGGIDALNIANPMNKTQMVQLLNRLIKTHWLTEIGNGYGIGIRSLLELSSLLHSISDHQLYVSHYNSVIVTKGYACPHCRTAMTVKQSENFAQMSKNCPNSKCKKLWKPIQIGQF
;
A
#
# COMPACT_ATOMS: atom_id res chain seq x y z
N MET A 1 25.57 -2.38 -8.42
CA MET A 1 24.47 -3.00 -7.66
C MET A 1 23.58 -1.99 -6.96
N ASP A 2 24.03 -1.22 -5.96
CA ASP A 2 23.16 -0.24 -5.25
C ASP A 2 22.48 0.75 -6.20
N VAL A 3 23.25 1.35 -7.13
CA VAL A 3 22.72 2.27 -8.14
C VAL A 3 21.70 1.60 -9.07
N GLU A 4 21.93 0.34 -9.44
CA GLU A 4 21.03 -0.43 -10.33
C GLU A 4 19.72 -0.77 -9.61
N ILE A 5 19.78 -1.12 -8.31
CA ILE A 5 18.61 -1.32 -7.46
C ILE A 5 17.79 -0.01 -7.39
N ILE A 6 18.45 1.11 -7.08
CA ILE A 6 17.79 2.42 -7.00
C ILE A 6 17.17 2.79 -8.35
N GLN A 7 17.89 2.64 -9.46
CA GLN A 7 17.41 2.99 -10.79
C GLN A 7 16.19 2.15 -11.19
N ALA A 8 16.24 0.84 -11.00
CA ALA A 8 15.12 -0.05 -11.32
C ALA A 8 13.86 0.32 -10.50
N ILE A 9 14.02 0.54 -9.20
CA ILE A 9 12.89 0.93 -8.34
C ILE A 9 12.43 2.35 -8.67
N TYR A 10 13.32 3.30 -8.95
CA TYR A 10 12.96 4.67 -9.28
C TYR A 10 12.14 4.77 -10.57
N GLN A 11 12.45 3.95 -11.57
CA GLN A 11 11.73 3.88 -12.84
C GLN A 11 10.30 3.37 -12.68
N HIS A 12 10.11 2.35 -11.84
CA HIS A 12 8.82 1.69 -11.68
C HIS A 12 8.03 2.15 -10.44
N LYS A 13 8.67 2.89 -9.53
CA LYS A 13 8.21 3.27 -8.17
C LYS A 13 7.91 2.10 -7.22
N CYS A 14 7.50 0.96 -7.76
CA CYS A 14 7.22 -0.28 -7.07
C CYS A 14 7.69 -1.46 -7.93
N VAL A 15 8.50 -2.37 -7.38
CA VAL A 15 9.02 -3.54 -8.10
C VAL A 15 8.99 -4.76 -7.19
N GLY A 16 8.44 -5.87 -7.69
CA GLY A 16 8.53 -7.15 -6.97
C GLY A 16 9.98 -7.61 -6.83
N ILE A 17 10.40 -8.02 -5.64
CA ILE A 17 11.78 -8.45 -5.37
C ILE A 17 12.20 -9.57 -6.32
N LYS A 18 11.28 -10.49 -6.68
CA LYS A 18 11.53 -11.58 -7.66
C LYS A 18 11.81 -11.07 -9.07
N THR A 19 11.18 -9.97 -9.47
CA THR A 19 11.43 -9.32 -10.76
C THR A 19 12.82 -8.70 -10.74
N LEU A 20 13.15 -8.00 -9.66
CA LEU A 20 14.44 -7.34 -9.50
C LEU A 20 15.60 -8.34 -9.42
N THR A 21 15.43 -9.46 -8.70
CA THR A 21 16.45 -10.53 -8.64
C THR A 21 16.77 -11.12 -10.01
N LYS A 22 15.76 -11.26 -10.88
CA LYS A 22 15.97 -11.75 -12.25
C LYS A 22 16.68 -10.71 -13.12
N GLN A 23 16.31 -9.44 -12.98
CA GLN A 23 16.91 -8.35 -13.74
C GLN A 23 18.37 -8.11 -13.39
N LEU A 24 18.72 -8.25 -12.12
CA LEU A 24 20.07 -7.95 -11.60
C LEU A 24 20.94 -9.19 -11.40
N ASP A 25 20.46 -10.38 -11.79
CA ASP A 25 21.12 -11.67 -11.59
C ASP A 25 21.68 -11.84 -10.15
N CYS A 26 20.81 -11.62 -9.17
CA CYS A 26 21.18 -11.69 -7.75
C CYS A 26 20.07 -12.33 -6.89
N SER A 27 20.40 -12.72 -5.68
CA SER A 27 19.45 -13.27 -4.72
C SER A 27 18.66 -12.17 -4.00
N GLY A 28 17.45 -12.50 -3.54
CA GLY A 28 16.64 -11.58 -2.74
C GLY A 28 17.32 -11.19 -1.42
N GLN A 29 18.15 -12.07 -0.85
CA GLN A 29 18.92 -11.78 0.36
C GLN A 29 19.97 -10.70 0.09
N GLN A 30 20.71 -10.80 -1.02
CA GLN A 30 21.68 -9.77 -1.41
C GLN A 30 21.05 -8.39 -1.61
N ILE A 31 19.81 -8.34 -2.12
CA ILE A 31 19.07 -7.07 -2.22
C ILE A 31 18.73 -6.56 -0.81
N LYS A 32 18.18 -7.43 0.06
CA LYS A 32 17.80 -7.07 1.45
C LYS A 32 18.98 -6.54 2.25
N ASP A 33 20.14 -7.22 2.18
CA ASP A 33 21.35 -6.84 2.90
C ASP A 33 21.90 -5.46 2.50
N ARG A 34 21.53 -4.97 1.31
CA ARG A 34 21.93 -3.66 0.79
C ARG A 34 20.96 -2.54 1.10
N LEU A 35 19.71 -2.85 1.48
CA LEU A 35 18.67 -1.83 1.65
C LEU A 35 19.05 -0.80 2.71
N ASP A 36 19.65 -1.20 3.83
CA ASP A 36 20.05 -0.27 4.89
C ASP A 36 21.12 0.73 4.40
N GLY A 37 22.12 0.23 3.65
CA GLY A 37 23.14 1.06 3.04
C GLY A 37 22.59 2.01 1.97
N ILE A 38 21.60 1.56 1.19
CA ILE A 38 20.91 2.41 0.21
C ILE A 38 20.07 3.48 0.91
N ASN A 39 19.26 3.09 1.88
CA ASN A 39 18.37 3.99 2.62
C ASN A 39 19.16 5.06 3.40
N SER A 40 20.34 4.71 3.93
CA SER A 40 21.21 5.71 4.57
C SER A 40 21.58 6.87 3.64
N LYS A 41 21.73 6.60 2.33
CA LYS A 41 22.02 7.61 1.29
C LYS A 41 20.75 8.32 0.83
N LEU A 42 19.64 7.60 0.68
CA LEU A 42 18.37 8.18 0.22
C LEU A 42 17.72 9.11 1.24
N ASN A 43 18.02 8.92 2.54
CA ASN A 43 17.51 9.78 3.62
C ASN A 43 17.90 11.26 3.43
N GLU A 44 19.03 11.57 2.79
CA GLU A 44 19.42 12.95 2.44
C GLU A 44 18.41 13.65 1.53
N PHE A 45 17.59 12.87 0.81
CA PHE A 45 16.55 13.34 -0.10
C PHE A 45 15.13 13.09 0.44
N ALA A 46 15.00 12.75 1.73
CA ALA A 46 13.74 12.33 2.34
C ALA A 46 13.05 11.20 1.53
N MET A 47 13.84 10.24 1.06
CA MET A 47 13.35 9.04 0.38
C MET A 47 13.85 7.80 1.10
N GLU A 48 13.07 6.72 1.02
CA GLU A 48 13.48 5.40 1.49
C GLU A 48 12.86 4.32 0.60
N ILE A 49 13.48 3.14 0.58
CA ILE A 49 12.97 1.94 -0.05
C ILE A 49 12.46 1.01 1.04
N LYS A 50 11.17 0.67 0.98
CA LYS A 50 10.52 -0.28 1.88
C LYS A 50 10.25 -1.60 1.16
N LEU A 51 10.47 -2.71 1.85
CA LEU A 51 10.04 -4.03 1.41
C LEU A 51 8.73 -4.40 2.11
N VAL A 52 7.65 -4.56 1.34
CA VAL A 52 6.31 -4.92 1.84
C VAL A 52 5.73 -6.03 0.98
N ASP A 53 5.45 -7.18 1.58
CA ASP A 53 4.88 -8.36 0.88
C ASP A 53 5.59 -8.69 -0.43
N GLU A 54 6.93 -8.73 -0.39
CA GLU A 54 7.82 -9.00 -1.53
C GLU A 54 7.86 -7.88 -2.60
N MET A 55 7.28 -6.71 -2.32
CA MET A 55 7.36 -5.52 -3.17
C MET A 55 8.35 -4.51 -2.57
N LEU A 56 9.30 -4.05 -3.39
CA LEU A 56 10.18 -2.93 -3.08
C LEU A 56 9.52 -1.64 -3.56
N VAL A 57 9.24 -0.74 -2.64
CA VAL A 57 8.53 0.51 -2.91
C VAL A 57 9.42 1.67 -2.50
N MET A 58 9.67 2.58 -3.44
CA MET A 58 10.31 3.85 -3.11
C MET A 58 9.24 4.81 -2.58
N VAL A 59 9.42 5.24 -1.34
CA VAL A 59 8.47 6.10 -0.64
C VAL A 59 9.14 7.41 -0.27
N ASN A 60 8.34 8.47 -0.26
CA ASN A 60 8.79 9.76 0.22
C ASN A 60 8.54 9.87 1.73
N SER A 61 9.61 10.10 2.49
CA SER A 61 9.58 10.26 3.95
C SER A 61 9.04 11.62 4.39
N SER A 62 8.93 12.59 3.48
CA SER A 62 8.32 13.91 3.71
C SER A 62 6.79 13.86 3.82
N GLY A 63 6.18 12.69 3.60
CA GLY A 63 4.74 12.48 3.67
C GLY A 63 3.98 13.05 2.46
N ASP A 64 2.76 13.53 2.72
CA ASP A 64 1.75 13.89 1.70
C ASP A 64 2.20 14.99 0.69
N GLU A 65 3.21 15.79 1.02
CA GLU A 65 3.56 17.02 0.30
C GLU A 65 3.94 16.82 -1.17
N THR A 66 4.60 15.71 -1.50
CA THR A 66 5.09 15.50 -2.87
C THR A 66 3.99 15.09 -3.84
N LEU A 67 3.05 14.24 -3.41
CA LEU A 67 1.87 13.96 -4.23
C LEU A 67 1.05 15.23 -4.43
N PHE A 68 0.85 15.98 -3.35
CA PHE A 68 0.00 17.16 -3.37
C PHE A 68 0.54 18.27 -4.26
N SER A 69 1.87 18.38 -4.40
CA SER A 69 2.49 19.32 -5.33
C SER A 69 2.24 19.01 -6.82
N THR A 70 1.90 17.76 -7.17
CA THR A 70 1.72 17.31 -8.56
C THR A 70 0.27 17.30 -9.04
N LEU A 71 -0.67 17.55 -8.13
CA LEU A 71 -2.10 17.51 -8.39
C LEU A 71 -2.70 18.91 -8.23
N SER A 72 -3.64 19.25 -9.10
CA SER A 72 -4.49 20.43 -8.92
C SER A 72 -5.45 20.24 -7.74
N ASN A 73 -6.01 21.34 -7.23
CA ASN A 73 -6.98 21.29 -6.13
C ASN A 73 -8.18 20.37 -6.41
N ASN A 74 -8.71 20.39 -7.64
CA ASN A 74 -9.84 19.53 -8.01
C ASN A 74 -9.46 18.05 -8.00
N GLU A 75 -8.25 17.72 -8.46
CA GLU A 75 -7.71 16.35 -8.43
C GLU A 75 -7.44 15.89 -7.00
N LEU A 76 -6.99 16.78 -6.11
CA LEU A 76 -6.80 16.49 -4.69
C LEU A 76 -8.11 16.23 -3.97
N VAL A 77 -9.13 17.07 -4.22
CA VAL A 77 -10.48 16.84 -3.69
C VAL A 77 -11.01 15.50 -4.18
N TYR A 78 -10.85 15.18 -5.46
CA TYR A 78 -11.28 13.90 -6.02
C TYR A 78 -10.52 12.72 -5.40
N LEU A 79 -9.19 12.82 -5.28
CA LEU A 79 -8.36 11.79 -4.65
C LEU A 79 -8.81 11.53 -3.21
N ARG A 80 -9.05 12.58 -2.42
CA ARG A 80 -9.54 12.42 -1.05
C ARG A 80 -10.91 11.74 -1.02
N SER A 81 -11.83 12.15 -1.90
CA SER A 81 -13.16 11.54 -1.99
C SER A 81 -13.08 10.06 -2.34
N ILE A 82 -12.34 9.68 -3.38
CA ILE A 82 -12.25 8.26 -3.77
C ILE A 82 -11.54 7.40 -2.72
N LEU A 83 -10.50 7.92 -2.05
CA LEU A 83 -9.86 7.20 -0.94
C LEU A 83 -10.82 7.03 0.24
N THR A 84 -11.66 8.02 0.52
CA THR A 84 -12.70 7.97 1.56
C THR A 84 -13.73 6.90 1.23
N GLU A 85 -14.21 6.87 -0.02
CA GLU A 85 -15.14 5.86 -0.48
C GLU A 85 -14.54 4.46 -0.41
N ILE A 86 -13.30 4.26 -0.89
CA ILE A 86 -12.63 2.95 -0.83
C ILE A 86 -12.46 2.51 0.63
N ILE A 87 -11.94 3.36 1.52
CA ILE A 87 -11.60 2.96 2.89
C ILE A 87 -12.84 2.61 3.72
N ASN A 88 -13.98 3.25 3.46
CA ASN A 88 -15.23 3.06 4.20
C ASN A 88 -16.18 2.03 3.54
N ASN A 89 -15.87 1.54 2.33
CA ASN A 89 -16.64 0.51 1.62
C ASN A 89 -15.81 -0.78 1.43
N ASP A 90 -15.38 -1.41 2.53
CA ASP A 90 -14.66 -2.70 2.51
C ASP A 90 -13.41 -2.71 1.61
N TYR A 91 -12.71 -1.57 1.54
CA TYR A 91 -11.48 -1.37 0.76
C TYR A 91 -11.66 -1.48 -0.76
N PHE A 92 -12.88 -1.26 -1.26
CA PHE A 92 -13.21 -1.31 -2.68
C PHE A 92 -14.22 -0.24 -3.07
N TYR A 93 -14.09 0.29 -4.28
CA TYR A 93 -15.09 1.19 -4.85
C TYR A 93 -15.31 0.93 -6.34
N GLY A 94 -16.58 0.86 -6.76
CA GLY A 94 -16.97 0.55 -8.13
C GLY A 94 -16.51 1.60 -9.13
N GLY A 95 -16.06 1.18 -10.33
CA GLY A 95 -15.53 2.10 -11.33
C GLY A 95 -16.56 3.07 -11.88
N ILE A 96 -17.82 2.65 -12.00
CA ILE A 96 -18.93 3.52 -12.42
C ILE A 96 -19.21 4.56 -11.33
N ASP A 97 -19.21 4.15 -10.07
CA ASP A 97 -19.47 5.03 -8.92
C ASP A 97 -18.36 6.05 -8.77
N ALA A 98 -17.10 5.65 -8.96
CA ALA A 98 -15.94 6.54 -8.98
C ALA A 98 -16.13 7.71 -9.97
N LEU A 99 -16.62 7.43 -11.18
CA LEU A 99 -16.88 8.46 -12.21
C LEU A 99 -18.10 9.34 -11.94
N ASN A 100 -18.89 9.01 -10.92
CA ASN A 100 -20.06 9.77 -10.48
C ASN A 100 -19.82 10.50 -9.15
N ILE A 101 -18.63 10.39 -8.55
CA ILE A 101 -18.23 11.22 -7.40
C ILE A 101 -18.35 12.69 -7.81
N ALA A 102 -19.07 13.48 -7.01
CA ALA A 102 -19.27 14.90 -7.28
C ALA A 102 -17.92 15.66 -7.29
N ASN A 103 -17.54 16.18 -8.46
CA ASN A 103 -16.31 16.92 -8.65
C ASN A 103 -16.43 17.90 -9.84
N PRO A 104 -15.73 19.06 -9.82
CA PRO A 104 -15.71 19.97 -10.96
C PRO A 104 -15.07 19.41 -12.24
N MET A 105 -14.28 18.34 -12.14
CA MET A 105 -13.70 17.66 -13.31
C MET A 105 -14.78 16.95 -14.13
N ASN A 106 -14.64 16.94 -15.45
CA ASN A 106 -15.47 16.11 -16.32
C ASN A 106 -15.04 14.63 -16.26
N LYS A 107 -15.88 13.73 -16.78
CA LYS A 107 -15.62 12.27 -16.75
C LYS A 107 -14.31 11.87 -17.43
N THR A 108 -13.94 12.54 -18.53
CA THR A 108 -12.67 12.27 -19.22
C THR A 108 -11.46 12.63 -18.36
N GLN A 109 -11.50 13.78 -17.68
CA GLN A 109 -10.46 14.20 -16.74
C GLN A 109 -10.35 13.24 -15.56
N MET A 110 -11.48 12.78 -15.00
CA MET A 110 -11.49 11.80 -13.92
C MET A 110 -10.88 10.46 -14.35
N VAL A 111 -11.20 9.94 -15.54
CA VAL A 111 -10.58 8.72 -16.08
C VAL A 111 -9.07 8.89 -16.26
N GLN A 112 -8.62 10.04 -16.79
CA GLN A 112 -7.19 10.31 -16.96
C GLN A 112 -6.46 10.35 -15.61
N LEU A 113 -7.06 10.98 -14.60
CA LEU A 113 -6.52 11.01 -13.25
C LEU A 113 -6.44 9.60 -12.65
N LEU A 114 -7.52 8.82 -12.71
CA LEU A 114 -7.57 7.44 -12.20
C LEU A 114 -6.47 6.58 -12.83
N ASN A 115 -6.33 6.62 -14.16
CA ASN A 115 -5.27 5.90 -14.88
C ASN A 115 -3.87 6.33 -14.41
N ARG A 116 -3.67 7.62 -14.16
CA ARG A 116 -2.39 8.14 -13.63
C ARG A 116 -2.14 7.64 -12.21
N LEU A 117 -3.15 7.66 -11.33
CA LEU A 117 -3.04 7.18 -9.95
C LEU A 117 -2.75 5.67 -9.87
N ILE A 118 -3.33 4.87 -10.78
CA ILE A 118 -3.04 3.43 -10.91
C ILE A 118 -1.61 3.21 -11.39
N LYS A 119 -1.22 3.89 -12.49
CA LYS A 119 0.14 3.78 -13.06
C LYS A 119 1.23 4.16 -12.06
N THR A 120 0.90 5.04 -11.12
CA THR A 120 1.82 5.54 -10.08
C THR A 120 1.61 4.87 -8.73
N HIS A 121 0.81 3.80 -8.67
CA HIS A 121 0.56 2.94 -7.49
C HIS A 121 -0.08 3.63 -6.27
N TRP A 122 -0.74 4.77 -6.47
CA TRP A 122 -1.61 5.39 -5.46
C TRP A 122 -2.96 4.66 -5.34
N LEU A 123 -3.47 4.17 -6.46
CA LEU A 123 -4.61 3.27 -6.52
C LEU A 123 -4.19 1.94 -7.14
N THR A 124 -5.01 0.91 -6.92
CA THR A 124 -4.91 -0.36 -7.66
C THR A 124 -6.24 -0.63 -8.32
N GLU A 125 -6.21 -1.24 -9.51
CA GLU A 125 -7.41 -1.73 -10.18
C GLU A 125 -7.76 -3.11 -9.62
N ILE A 126 -9.04 -3.34 -9.32
CA ILE A 126 -9.56 -4.61 -8.82
C ILE A 126 -10.85 -4.91 -9.59
N GLY A 127 -10.78 -5.82 -10.57
CA GLY A 127 -11.93 -6.13 -11.42
C GLY A 127 -12.46 -4.88 -12.14
N ASN A 128 -13.71 -4.49 -11.83
CA ASN A 128 -14.37 -3.31 -12.39
C ASN A 128 -14.31 -2.08 -11.48
N GLY A 129 -13.42 -2.06 -10.49
CA GLY A 129 -13.32 -0.98 -9.51
C GLY A 129 -11.90 -0.74 -9.04
N TYR A 130 -11.80 -0.04 -7.91
CA TYR A 130 -10.54 0.48 -7.39
C TYR A 130 -10.35 0.10 -5.93
N GLY A 131 -9.08 -0.12 -5.55
CA GLY A 131 -8.63 -0.25 -4.17
C GLY A 131 -7.47 0.69 -3.88
N ILE A 132 -7.03 0.71 -2.62
CA ILE A 132 -5.88 1.53 -2.19
C ILE A 132 -4.58 0.90 -2.71
N GLY A 133 -3.78 1.68 -3.44
CA GLY A 133 -2.47 1.26 -3.91
C GLY A 133 -1.42 1.25 -2.80
N ILE A 134 -0.36 0.46 -2.97
CA ILE A 134 0.67 0.28 -1.93
C ILE A 134 1.36 1.58 -1.52
N ARG A 135 1.53 2.54 -2.44
CA ARG A 135 2.13 3.83 -2.09
C ARG A 135 1.23 4.66 -1.20
N SER A 136 -0.08 4.65 -1.42
CA SER A 136 -1.04 5.30 -0.52
C SER A 136 -0.99 4.71 0.89
N LEU A 137 -0.84 3.39 1.03
CA LEU A 137 -0.74 2.73 2.34
C LEU A 137 0.52 3.14 3.11
N LEU A 138 1.61 3.46 2.40
CA LEU A 138 2.91 3.78 3.00
C LEU A 138 3.12 5.27 3.21
N GLU A 139 2.69 6.09 2.25
CA GLU A 139 2.96 7.53 2.22
C GLU A 139 1.78 8.34 2.78
N LEU A 140 0.53 7.87 2.62
CA LEU A 140 -0.69 8.60 3.01
C LEU A 140 -1.38 7.99 4.25
N SER A 141 -0.66 7.22 5.07
CA SER A 141 -1.25 6.51 6.22
C SER A 141 -2.03 7.45 7.17
N SER A 142 -1.46 8.62 7.46
CA SER A 142 -2.10 9.65 8.29
C SER A 142 -3.41 10.16 7.67
N LEU A 143 -3.40 10.45 6.36
CA LEU A 143 -4.60 10.85 5.64
C LEU A 143 -5.66 9.75 5.68
N LEU A 144 -5.29 8.50 5.39
CA LEU A 144 -6.20 7.35 5.40
C LEU A 144 -6.87 7.15 6.77
N HIS A 145 -6.12 7.32 7.87
CA HIS A 145 -6.68 7.32 9.21
C HIS A 145 -7.64 8.48 9.45
N SER A 146 -7.35 9.67 8.92
CA SER A 146 -8.19 10.86 9.12
C SER A 146 -9.52 10.85 8.37
N ILE A 147 -9.61 10.08 7.28
CA ILE A 147 -10.82 9.99 6.44
C ILE A 147 -11.62 8.71 6.68
N SER A 148 -11.14 7.83 7.56
CA SER A 148 -11.86 6.60 7.88
C SER A 148 -12.80 6.81 9.05
N ASP A 149 -14.02 6.28 8.90
CA ASP A 149 -15.06 6.33 9.94
C ASP A 149 -14.90 5.20 10.98
N HIS A 150 -13.86 4.38 10.85
CA HIS A 150 -13.59 3.25 11.73
C HIS A 150 -12.10 3.03 11.95
N GLN A 151 -11.76 2.26 12.99
CA GLN A 151 -10.37 1.90 13.23
C GLN A 151 -9.85 0.93 12.16
N LEU A 152 -8.91 1.41 11.34
CA LEU A 152 -8.23 0.60 10.31
C LEU A 152 -7.47 -0.57 10.91
N TYR A 153 -7.44 -1.69 10.19
CA TYR A 153 -6.59 -2.82 10.54
C TYR A 153 -5.15 -2.51 10.14
N VAL A 154 -4.22 -2.71 11.06
CA VAL A 154 -2.79 -2.50 10.86
C VAL A 154 -2.07 -3.82 11.06
N SER A 155 -1.17 -4.15 10.13
CA SER A 155 -0.45 -5.42 10.15
C SER A 155 0.44 -5.53 11.39
N HIS A 156 0.42 -6.70 12.00
CA HIS A 156 1.26 -7.05 13.13
C HIS A 156 2.77 -7.00 12.81
N TYR A 157 3.16 -7.28 11.57
CA TYR A 157 4.55 -7.50 11.20
C TYR A 157 5.26 -6.26 10.66
N ASN A 158 4.53 -5.41 9.93
CA ASN A 158 5.14 -4.26 9.25
C ASN A 158 4.42 -2.94 9.54
N SER A 159 3.39 -2.93 10.38
CA SER A 159 2.60 -1.74 10.73
C SER A 159 1.96 -1.00 9.55
N VAL A 160 1.79 -1.68 8.39
CA VAL A 160 1.08 -1.14 7.23
C VAL A 160 -0.41 -1.46 7.35
N ILE A 161 -1.27 -0.55 6.90
CA ILE A 161 -2.73 -0.78 6.84
C ILE A 161 -3.03 -2.02 5.98
N VAL A 162 -3.87 -2.91 6.49
CA VAL A 162 -4.29 -4.15 5.82
C VAL A 162 -5.64 -3.92 5.14
N THR A 163 -5.63 -3.80 3.82
CA THR A 163 -6.83 -3.68 3.00
C THR A 163 -7.37 -5.03 2.52
N LYS A 164 -6.50 -6.05 2.46
CA LYS A 164 -6.83 -7.44 2.16
C LYS A 164 -6.05 -8.38 3.06
N GLY A 165 -6.75 -9.21 3.82
CA GLY A 165 -6.09 -10.16 4.72
C GLY A 165 -6.99 -10.72 5.79
N TYR A 166 -6.42 -10.89 6.99
CA TYR A 166 -7.02 -11.64 8.07
C TYR A 166 -6.80 -10.94 9.41
N ALA A 167 -7.84 -10.84 10.24
CA ALA A 167 -7.77 -10.28 11.58
C ALA A 167 -8.20 -11.29 12.65
N CYS A 168 -7.57 -11.23 13.82
CA CYS A 168 -8.06 -11.94 15.00
C CYS A 168 -9.38 -11.33 15.47
N PRO A 169 -10.47 -12.12 15.64
CA PRO A 169 -11.75 -11.60 16.13
C PRO A 169 -11.70 -11.10 17.58
N HIS A 170 -10.67 -11.46 18.35
CA HIS A 170 -10.57 -11.12 19.78
C HIS A 170 -9.73 -9.88 20.07
N CYS A 171 -8.71 -9.60 19.26
CA CYS A 171 -7.75 -8.52 19.53
C CYS A 171 -7.42 -7.66 18.31
N ARG A 172 -8.12 -7.86 17.19
CA ARG A 172 -7.95 -7.14 15.91
C ARG A 172 -6.55 -7.19 15.30
N THR A 173 -5.64 -7.99 15.86
CA THR A 173 -4.31 -8.17 15.27
C THR A 173 -4.47 -8.73 13.86
N ALA A 174 -3.95 -7.99 12.89
CA ALA A 174 -4.17 -8.25 11.47
C ALA A 174 -2.89 -8.67 10.76
N MET A 175 -3.06 -9.36 9.64
CA MET A 175 -2.00 -9.77 8.73
C MET A 175 -2.52 -9.62 7.30
N THR A 176 -1.62 -9.31 6.38
CA THR A 176 -1.91 -9.45 4.96
C THR A 176 -2.09 -10.93 4.61
N VAL A 177 -2.68 -11.22 3.45
CA VAL A 177 -2.86 -12.60 2.97
C VAL A 177 -1.53 -13.37 2.99
N LYS A 178 -0.47 -12.76 2.45
CA LYS A 178 0.87 -13.38 2.36
C LYS A 178 1.46 -13.66 3.74
N GLN A 179 1.35 -12.71 4.66
CA GLN A 179 1.81 -12.87 6.04
C GLN A 179 1.06 -14.01 6.75
N SER A 180 -0.25 -14.11 6.55
CA SER A 180 -1.06 -15.17 7.14
C SER A 180 -0.73 -16.55 6.58
N GLU A 181 -0.43 -16.68 5.28
CA GLU A 181 0.01 -17.95 4.67
C GLU A 181 1.30 -18.45 5.33
N ASN A 182 2.28 -17.55 5.52
CA ASN A 182 3.55 -17.89 6.17
C ASN A 182 3.33 -18.23 7.65
N PHE A 183 2.47 -17.47 8.33
CA PHE A 183 2.18 -17.68 9.75
C PHE A 183 1.48 -19.01 10.04
N ALA A 184 0.54 -19.42 9.18
CA ALA A 184 -0.22 -20.67 9.35
C ALA A 184 0.68 -21.92 9.42
N GLN A 185 1.90 -21.84 8.85
CA GLN A 185 2.90 -22.91 8.93
C GLN A 185 3.65 -22.93 10.27
N MET A 186 3.68 -21.80 10.99
CA MET A 186 4.49 -21.61 12.20
C MET A 186 3.70 -21.79 13.49
N SER A 187 2.44 -21.35 13.53
CA SER A 187 1.63 -21.35 14.76
C SER A 187 0.14 -21.48 14.48
N LYS A 188 -0.56 -22.08 15.44
CA LYS A 188 -2.03 -22.16 15.44
C LYS A 188 -2.70 -21.08 16.30
N ASN A 189 -1.94 -20.33 17.09
CA ASN A 189 -2.48 -19.30 17.99
C ASN A 189 -2.31 -17.91 17.38
N CYS A 190 -3.03 -16.91 17.88
CA CYS A 190 -2.89 -15.52 17.47
C CYS A 190 -1.43 -15.04 17.64
N PRO A 191 -0.86 -14.31 16.65
CA PRO A 191 0.51 -13.79 16.72
C PRO A 191 0.74 -12.82 17.88
N ASN A 192 -0.33 -12.14 18.33
CA ASN A 192 -0.27 -11.27 19.49
C ASN A 192 -0.11 -12.12 20.76
N SER A 193 1.09 -12.05 21.34
CA SER A 193 1.50 -12.79 22.52
C SER A 193 0.62 -12.54 23.75
N LYS A 194 -0.13 -11.43 23.78
CA LYS A 194 -1.11 -11.12 24.84
C LYS A 194 -2.46 -11.80 24.62
N CYS A 195 -2.85 -12.07 23.37
CA CYS A 195 -4.15 -12.66 23.04
C CYS A 195 -4.16 -14.18 23.28
N LYS A 196 -3.16 -14.91 22.75
CA LYS A 196 -2.98 -16.37 22.86
C LYS A 196 -4.16 -17.26 22.43
N LYS A 197 -5.27 -16.69 21.92
CA LYS A 197 -6.41 -17.46 21.39
C LYS A 197 -6.02 -18.20 20.11
N LEU A 198 -6.73 -19.28 19.79
CA LEU A 198 -6.56 -20.00 18.53
C LEU A 198 -6.79 -19.02 17.35
N TRP A 199 -5.94 -19.08 16.33
CA TRP A 199 -6.04 -18.27 15.12
C TRP A 199 -7.18 -18.81 14.24
N LYS A 200 -8.37 -18.25 14.46
CA LYS A 200 -9.56 -18.40 13.61
C LYS A 200 -9.91 -17.01 13.09
N PRO A 201 -9.17 -16.50 12.10
CA PRO A 201 -9.30 -15.11 11.70
C PRO A 201 -10.61 -14.85 10.97
N ILE A 202 -11.07 -13.62 11.04
CA ILE A 202 -12.06 -13.06 10.12
C ILE A 202 -11.34 -12.44 8.93
N GLN A 203 -11.98 -12.46 7.77
CA GLN A 203 -11.43 -11.85 6.56
C GLN A 203 -11.55 -10.31 6.62
N ILE A 204 -10.52 -9.62 6.13
CA ILE A 204 -10.48 -8.17 5.93
C ILE A 204 -10.48 -7.92 4.43
N GLY A 205 -11.44 -7.14 3.93
CA GLY A 205 -11.62 -6.89 2.50
C GLY A 205 -12.07 -8.14 1.74
N GLN A 206 -12.97 -7.96 0.77
CA GLN A 206 -13.56 -9.10 0.04
C GLN A 206 -12.89 -9.38 -1.32
N PHE A 207 -11.97 -8.53 -1.77
CA PHE A 207 -11.56 -8.45 -3.18
C PHE A 207 -10.09 -8.76 -3.38
#